data_AF-A0A2P6TES8-F1
#
_entry.id   AF-A0A2P6TES8-F1
#
_cell.length_a   1.000
_cell.length_b   1.000
_cell.length_c   1.000
_cell.angle_alpha   90.00
_cell.angle_beta   90.00
_cell.angle_gamma   90.00
#
_symmetry.space_group_name_H-M   'P 1'
#
loop_
_entity.id
_entity.type
_entity.pdbx_description
1 polymer ?
#
loop_
_entity_poly.entity_id
_entity_poly.type
_entity_poly.pdbx_seq_one_letter_code
_entity_poly.pdbx_strand_id
1 'polypeptide(L)'
;MALLQCVASPSPPPPRPPPPAVTCLNDATKRCATCQAAPNQLRCATCATAGWTVNAAGVCVAPAQDPTACLATVANCHTCNNWYPSLCYQCNAGYLLRNNQCQPTASGWGTSWRNA
;
A
#
# COMPACT_ATOMS: atom_id res chain seq x y z
N MET A 1 28.42 10.27 -68.34
CA MET A 1 27.20 9.46 -68.09
C MET A 1 27.46 8.62 -66.86
N ALA A 2 27.04 9.08 -65.68
CA ALA A 2 27.26 8.38 -64.41
C ALA A 2 25.98 7.61 -64.05
N LEU A 3 26.09 6.29 -63.99
CA LEU A 3 25.03 5.39 -63.53
C LEU A 3 24.89 5.56 -62.02
N LEU A 4 23.89 6.34 -61.60
CA LEU A 4 23.50 6.48 -60.20
C LEU A 4 22.83 5.17 -59.77
N GLN A 5 23.58 4.32 -59.08
CA GLN A 5 23.09 3.04 -58.57
C GLN A 5 22.24 3.29 -57.32
N CYS A 6 20.93 3.06 -57.44
CA CYS A 6 20.00 3.01 -56.31
C CYS A 6 20.36 1.82 -55.41
N VAL A 7 21.16 2.06 -54.38
CA VAL A 7 21.32 1.11 -53.27
C VAL A 7 20.02 1.12 -52.46
N ALA A 8 19.25 0.02 -52.54
CA ALA A 8 18.08 -0.17 -51.71
C ALA A 8 18.53 -0.22 -50.25
N SER A 9 18.17 0.79 -49.46
CA SER A 9 18.48 0.82 -48.03
C SER A 9 17.81 -0.38 -47.34
N PRO A 10 18.54 -1.16 -46.52
CA PRO A 10 17.94 -2.26 -45.79
C PRO A 10 16.91 -1.69 -44.80
N SER A 11 15.67 -2.15 -44.93
CA SER A 11 14.58 -1.78 -44.01
C SER A 11 14.99 -2.08 -42.56
N PRO A 12 14.72 -1.20 -41.59
CA PRO A 12 14.98 -1.49 -40.19
C PRO A 12 14.18 -2.74 -39.76
N PRO A 13 14.76 -3.62 -38.91
CA PRO A 13 14.02 -4.75 -38.37
C PRO A 13 12.79 -4.24 -37.60
N PRO A 14 11.67 -4.98 -37.61
CA PRO A 14 10.48 -4.60 -36.86
C PRO A 14 10.82 -4.40 -35.37
N PRO A 15 10.19 -3.41 -34.70
CA PRO A 15 10.42 -3.19 -33.28
C PRO A 15 10.10 -4.46 -32.51
N ARG A 16 11.04 -4.86 -31.65
CA ARG A 16 10.87 -6.03 -30.78
C ARG A 16 9.64 -5.80 -29.90
N PRO A 17 8.76 -6.80 -29.69
CA PRO A 17 7.67 -6.67 -28.75
C PRO A 17 8.22 -6.20 -27.40
N PRO A 18 7.57 -5.24 -26.72
CA PRO A 18 7.97 -4.88 -25.38
C PRO A 18 7.97 -6.15 -24.53
N PRO A 19 8.97 -6.34 -23.64
CA PRO A 19 8.95 -7.45 -22.71
C PRO A 19 7.62 -7.45 -21.96
N PRO A 20 7.04 -8.63 -21.64
CA PRO A 20 5.82 -8.69 -20.86
C PRO A 20 6.02 -7.86 -19.60
N ALA A 21 5.14 -6.88 -19.37
CA ALA A 21 5.24 -6.05 -18.19
C ALA A 21 5.19 -6.98 -16.97
N VAL A 22 6.29 -7.04 -16.21
CA VAL A 22 6.30 -7.74 -14.93
C VAL A 22 5.40 -6.91 -14.02
N THR A 23 4.16 -7.36 -13.84
CA THR A 23 3.18 -6.68 -13.00
C THR A 23 3.18 -7.30 -11.61
N CYS A 24 2.69 -6.56 -10.63
CA CYS A 24 2.43 -7.08 -9.29
C CYS A 24 1.52 -8.32 -9.27
N LEU A 25 0.73 -8.57 -10.33
CA LEU A 25 -0.18 -9.71 -10.48
C LEU A 25 0.56 -11.00 -10.82
N ASN A 26 1.76 -10.92 -11.40
CA ASN A 26 2.57 -12.11 -11.70
C ASN A 26 3.16 -12.74 -10.43
N ASP A 27 3.21 -12.00 -9.33
CA ASP A 27 3.75 -12.46 -8.07
C ASP A 27 2.62 -12.91 -7.13
N ALA A 28 2.37 -14.22 -7.10
CA ALA A 28 1.37 -14.83 -6.22
C ALA A 28 1.67 -14.60 -4.72
N THR A 29 2.92 -14.31 -4.34
CA THR A 29 3.28 -13.97 -2.96
C THR A 29 2.77 -12.59 -2.56
N LYS A 30 2.56 -11.69 -3.53
CA LYS A 30 2.02 -10.35 -3.28
C LYS A 30 0.52 -10.32 -3.08
N ARG A 31 -0.23 -11.28 -3.62
CA ARG A 31 -1.70 -11.43 -3.47
C ARG A 31 -2.50 -10.17 -3.84
N CYS A 32 -2.03 -9.44 -4.86
CA CYS A 32 -2.71 -8.24 -5.34
C CYS A 32 -3.97 -8.58 -6.15
N ALA A 33 -5.04 -7.80 -6.01
CA ALA A 33 -6.15 -7.75 -6.97
C ALA A 33 -5.83 -6.83 -8.14
N THR A 34 -5.19 -5.70 -7.85
CA THR A 34 -4.77 -4.71 -8.84
C THR A 34 -3.40 -4.16 -8.50
N CYS A 35 -2.68 -3.69 -9.52
CA CYS A 35 -1.37 -3.06 -9.37
C CYS A 35 -1.48 -1.55 -9.34
N GLN A 36 -0.52 -0.90 -8.67
CA GLN A 36 -0.36 0.55 -8.80
C GLN A 36 0.02 0.92 -10.24
N ALA A 37 -0.30 2.15 -10.61
CA ALA A 37 0.14 2.71 -11.88
C ALA A 37 1.67 2.92 -11.90
N ALA A 38 2.22 3.21 -13.08
CA ALA A 38 3.60 3.66 -13.20
C ALA A 38 3.87 4.85 -12.26
N PRO A 39 5.03 4.90 -11.58
CA PRO A 39 6.20 4.04 -11.72
C PRO A 39 6.19 2.79 -10.82
N ASN A 40 5.14 2.55 -10.04
CA ASN A 40 5.10 1.55 -8.97
C ASN A 40 4.38 0.25 -9.37
N GLN A 41 4.44 -0.15 -10.64
CA GLN A 41 3.67 -1.28 -11.20
C GLN A 41 3.95 -2.65 -10.54
N LEU A 42 5.02 -2.75 -9.75
CA LEU A 42 5.42 -3.91 -8.96
C LEU A 42 4.80 -3.95 -7.54
N ARG A 43 3.97 -2.97 -7.17
CA ARG A 43 3.29 -2.85 -5.87
C ARG A 43 1.79 -3.04 -6.03
N CYS A 44 1.15 -3.71 -5.06
CA CYS A 44 -0.30 -3.82 -5.03
C CYS A 44 -0.95 -2.43 -4.84
N ALA A 45 -2.02 -2.15 -5.59
CA ALA A 45 -2.94 -1.05 -5.29
C ALA A 45 -4.09 -1.53 -4.41
N THR A 46 -4.63 -2.71 -4.70
CA THR A 46 -5.66 -3.37 -3.89
C THR A 46 -5.34 -4.85 -3.71
N CYS A 47 -5.89 -5.44 -2.66
CA CYS A 47 -5.69 -6.83 -2.30
C CYS A 47 -6.79 -7.74 -2.85
N ALA A 48 -6.39 -8.94 -3.29
CA ALA A 48 -7.31 -9.95 -3.82
C ALA A 48 -8.29 -10.47 -2.75
N THR A 49 -7.85 -10.47 -1.49
CA THR A 49 -8.68 -10.88 -0.36
C THR A 49 -9.29 -9.65 0.31
N ALA A 50 -10.61 -9.68 0.53
CA ALA A 50 -11.30 -8.63 1.26
C ALA A 50 -10.76 -8.51 2.69
N GLY A 51 -10.54 -7.27 3.16
CA GLY A 51 -10.01 -6.98 4.49
C GLY A 51 -8.49 -7.07 4.64
N TRP A 52 -7.75 -7.45 3.59
CA TRP A 52 -6.28 -7.38 3.58
C TRP A 52 -5.82 -5.96 3.20
N THR A 53 -4.68 -5.53 3.76
CA THR A 53 -4.10 -4.20 3.52
C THR A 53 -2.77 -4.31 2.79
N VAL A 54 -2.44 -3.28 2.00
CA VAL A 54 -1.15 -3.18 1.32
C VAL A 54 -0.13 -2.59 2.28
N ASN A 55 0.92 -3.34 2.59
CA ASN A 55 2.00 -2.86 3.45
C ASN A 55 2.97 -1.90 2.73
N ALA A 56 3.94 -1.35 3.45
CA ALA A 56 4.96 -0.47 2.88
C ALA A 56 5.82 -1.13 1.78
N ALA A 57 5.93 -2.45 1.71
CA ALA A 57 6.61 -3.16 0.63
C ALA A 57 5.74 -3.32 -0.64
N GLY A 58 4.48 -2.86 -0.61
CA GLY A 58 3.53 -3.03 -1.70
C GLY A 58 3.03 -4.47 -1.84
N VAL A 59 2.94 -5.19 -0.71
CA VAL A 59 2.47 -6.58 -0.60
C VAL A 59 1.17 -6.57 0.20
N CYS A 60 0.20 -7.39 -0.20
CA CYS A 60 -1.01 -7.57 0.57
C CYS A 60 -0.76 -8.53 1.73
N VAL A 61 -1.03 -8.05 2.94
CA VAL A 61 -0.91 -8.81 4.18
C VAL A 61 -2.27 -8.87 4.87
N ALA A 62 -2.49 -9.95 5.61
CA ALA A 62 -3.63 -10.01 6.51
C ALA A 62 -3.50 -8.88 7.55
N PRO A 63 -4.61 -8.33 8.06
CA PRO A 63 -4.57 -7.27 9.08
C PRO A 63 -3.90 -7.74 10.39
N ALA A 64 -3.82 -9.05 10.63
CA ALA A 64 -3.06 -9.61 11.74
C ALA A 64 -1.53 -9.62 11.52
N GLN A 65 -1.06 -9.42 10.29
CA GLN A 65 0.34 -9.52 9.87
C GLN A 65 0.94 -8.18 9.41
N ASP A 66 0.17 -7.10 9.45
CA ASP A 66 0.67 -5.79 9.11
C ASP A 66 1.23 -5.11 10.38
N PRO A 67 2.56 -4.94 10.52
CA PRO A 67 3.18 -4.23 11.66
C PRO A 67 2.71 -2.79 11.81
N THR A 68 2.16 -2.21 10.73
CA THR A 68 1.72 -0.82 10.62
C THR A 68 0.20 -0.66 10.69
N ALA A 69 -0.57 -1.74 10.50
CA ALA A 69 -2.00 -1.73 10.68
C ALA A 69 -2.32 -2.21 12.09
N CYS A 70 -2.47 -1.24 12.99
CA CYS A 70 -3.34 -1.44 14.13
C CYS A 70 -4.64 -2.08 13.66
N LEU A 71 -5.10 -3.13 14.35
CA LEU A 71 -6.45 -3.65 14.12
C LEU A 71 -7.40 -2.46 14.22
N ALA A 72 -8.34 -2.33 13.29
CA ALA A 72 -9.30 -1.21 13.28
C ALA A 72 -10.10 -1.06 14.60
N THR A 73 -10.10 -2.09 15.44
CA THR A 73 -10.68 -2.08 16.79
C THR A 73 -9.88 -1.24 17.80
N VAL A 74 -8.62 -0.88 17.53
CA VAL A 74 -7.79 -0.04 18.39
C VAL A 74 -7.86 1.42 17.92
N ALA A 75 -9.02 2.04 18.18
CA ALA A 75 -9.27 3.43 17.78
C ALA A 75 -8.22 4.39 18.36
N ASN A 76 -7.83 5.40 17.57
CA ASN A 76 -6.88 6.45 17.97
C ASN A 76 -5.48 5.95 18.37
N CYS A 77 -5.08 4.78 17.88
CA CYS A 77 -3.72 4.29 18.04
C CYS A 77 -2.80 4.81 16.93
N HIS A 78 -1.68 5.41 17.33
CA HIS A 78 -0.61 5.88 16.46
C HIS A 78 0.32 4.73 16.05
N THR A 79 0.64 3.85 17.00
CA THR A 79 1.60 2.76 16.81
C THR A 79 1.15 1.52 17.58
N CYS A 80 0.97 0.39 16.90
CA CYS A 80 0.58 -0.87 17.52
C CYS A 80 1.75 -1.80 17.80
N ASN A 81 1.52 -2.77 18.68
CA ASN A 81 2.46 -3.85 18.90
C ASN A 81 2.48 -4.76 17.66
N ASN A 82 3.66 -4.95 17.09
CA ASN A 82 3.87 -5.79 15.90
C ASN A 82 3.47 -7.27 16.12
N TRP A 83 3.57 -7.76 17.36
CA TRP A 83 3.16 -9.13 17.73
C TRP A 83 1.68 -9.23 18.12
N TYR A 84 1.08 -8.10 18.50
CA TYR A 84 -0.30 -8.02 18.98
C TYR A 84 -0.96 -6.78 18.39
N PRO A 85 -1.51 -6.86 17.16
CA PRO A 85 -2.11 -5.72 16.49
C PRO A 85 -3.39 -5.21 17.19
N SER A 86 -3.91 -5.95 18.18
CA SER A 86 -4.97 -5.54 19.10
C SER A 86 -4.50 -4.71 20.30
N LEU A 87 -3.19 -4.55 20.49
CA LEU A 87 -2.60 -3.78 21.58
C LEU A 87 -1.94 -2.52 21.03
N CYS A 88 -2.38 -1.36 21.53
CA CYS A 88 -1.73 -0.10 21.22
C CYS A 88 -0.45 0.08 22.05
N TYR A 89 0.57 0.66 21.43
CA TYR A 89 1.83 1.06 22.09
C TYR A 89 1.94 2.58 22.21
N GLN A 90 1.38 3.32 21.25
CA GLN A 90 1.38 4.77 21.24
C GLN A 90 0.06 5.28 20.69
N CYS A 91 -0.57 6.22 21.40
CA CYS A 91 -1.82 6.83 21.00
C CYS A 91 -1.60 8.11 20.21
N ASN A 92 -2.56 8.48 19.37
CA ASN A 92 -2.59 9.78 18.73
C ASN A 92 -2.68 10.90 19.79
N ALA A 93 -2.24 12.10 19.43
CA ALA A 93 -2.32 13.27 20.31
C ALA A 93 -3.76 13.48 20.83
N GLY A 94 -3.90 13.75 22.13
CA GLY A 94 -5.20 13.85 22.82
C GLY A 94 -5.73 12.53 23.42
N TYR A 95 -4.97 11.44 23.34
CA TYR A 95 -5.33 10.15 23.93
C TYR A 95 -4.19 9.62 24.81
N LEU A 96 -4.56 9.02 25.96
CA LEU A 96 -3.64 8.32 26.85
C LEU A 96 -3.75 6.81 26.65
N LEU A 97 -2.62 6.13 26.74
CA LEU A 97 -2.56 4.68 26.72
C LEU A 97 -2.97 4.14 28.10
N ARG A 98 -4.06 3.38 28.15
CA ARG A 98 -4.52 2.68 29.36
C ARG A 98 -4.95 1.27 28.99
N ASN A 99 -4.41 0.27 29.68
CA ASN A 99 -4.69 -1.14 29.42
C ASN A 99 -4.54 -1.51 27.93
N ASN A 100 -3.48 -1.01 27.28
CA ASN A 100 -3.20 -1.18 25.85
C ASN A 100 -4.28 -0.67 24.88
N GLN A 101 -5.17 0.21 25.36
CA GLN A 101 -6.16 0.91 24.56
C GLN A 101 -5.99 2.43 24.70
N CYS A 102 -6.28 3.16 23.63
CA CYS A 102 -6.23 4.61 23.64
C CYS A 102 -7.54 5.16 24.15
N GLN A 103 -7.49 5.73 25.36
CA GLN A 103 -8.62 6.42 25.95
C GLN A 103 -8.42 7.93 25.78
N PRO A 104 -9.46 8.70 25.44
CA PRO A 104 -9.34 10.15 25.38
C PRO A 104 -8.87 10.65 26.74
N THR A 105 -7.91 11.59 26.75
CA THR A 105 -7.49 12.29 27.98
C THR A 105 -8.66 13.02 28.63
N ALA A 106 -9.70 13.32 27.86
CA ALA A 106 -10.97 13.84 28.32
C ALA A 106 -11.89 12.70 28.78
N SER A 107 -11.67 12.19 29.99
CA SER A 107 -12.78 11.67 30.78
C SER A 107 -13.71 12.83 31.12
N GLY A 108 -14.59 13.19 30.19
CA GLY A 108 -15.83 13.92 30.39
C GLY A 108 -15.87 15.06 31.42
N TRP A 109 -15.17 16.17 31.17
CA TRP A 109 -15.65 17.50 31.56
C TRP A 109 -15.23 18.55 30.52
N GLY A 110 -16.11 18.78 29.54
CA GLY A 110 -15.98 19.85 28.54
C GLY A 110 -14.96 19.56 27.44
N THR A 111 -15.33 19.41 26.18
CA THR A 111 -16.05 20.45 25.46
C THR A 111 -16.54 19.86 24.15
N SER A 112 -17.86 19.95 24.00
CA SER A 112 -18.52 20.18 22.73
C SER A 112 -17.75 21.26 21.97
N TRP A 113 -17.20 20.92 20.81
CA TRP A 113 -16.86 21.90 19.77
C TRP A 113 -17.71 21.62 18.54
N ARG A 114 -19.03 21.67 18.72
CA ARG A 114 -19.96 22.11 17.68
C ARG A 114 -21.02 22.99 18.34
N ASN A 115 -20.89 24.29 18.10
CA ASN A 115 -21.86 25.37 18.33
C ASN A 115 -22.15 25.78 19.80
N ALA A 116 -21.36 26.74 20.31
CA ALA A 116 -21.81 27.90 21.09
C ALA A 116 -20.70 28.96 21.07
#